data_AF-A0A9W6U0I1-F1
#
_entry.id   AF-A0A9W6U0I1-F1
#
_cell.length_a   1.000
_cell.length_b   1.000
_cell.length_c   1.000
_cell.angle_alpha   90.00
_cell.angle_beta   90.00
_cell.angle_gamma   90.00
#
_symmetry.space_group_name_H-M   'P 1'
#
loop_
_entity.id
_entity.type
_entity.pdbx_description
1 polymer ?
#
loop_
_entity_poly.entity_id
_entity_poly.type
_entity_poly.pdbx_seq_one_letter_code
_entity_poly.pdbx_strand_id
1 'polypeptide(L)'
;MVYASNISRSINKKLVAKQNNVSVETLEKHMSPDYKADPKYRFYKGNHMESHLYEGIEATDFYDKLENVLSTQTSAFMVDIALGYKLVSKTDPDDSRYFYPNLANTSVFNKPVAINSKADIRKVISEIRSMELADKLNYPSSGYKLKAITAFKIFIYRRDHALGDSKTVIPKIIHENKHVINFIKTNNKCVFHCIAWHTFQSAKKDPRRIQAQVKEAFKRY
;
A
#
# COMPACT_ATOMS: atom_id res chain seq x y z
N MET A 1 30.36 5.81 3.31
CA MET A 1 29.17 4.94 3.20
C MET A 1 29.60 3.55 3.66
N VAL A 2 29.02 3.00 4.75
CA VAL A 2 29.43 1.67 5.23
C VAL A 2 28.62 0.60 4.49
N TYR A 3 29.31 -0.25 3.74
CA TYR A 3 28.69 -1.41 3.10
C TYR A 3 28.81 -2.61 4.03
N ALA A 4 27.79 -2.83 4.86
CA ALA A 4 27.71 -3.99 5.73
C ALA A 4 26.80 -5.05 5.09
N SER A 5 27.37 -6.17 4.65
CA SER A 5 26.60 -7.37 4.34
C SER A 5 26.41 -8.18 5.63
N ASN A 6 25.18 -8.65 5.86
CA ASN A 6 24.78 -9.44 7.02
C ASN A 6 24.83 -8.69 8.38
N ILE A 7 23.74 -8.01 8.72
CA ILE A 7 23.57 -7.23 9.97
C ILE A 7 23.40 -8.14 11.21
N SER A 8 23.33 -9.47 11.07
CA SER A 8 23.27 -10.36 12.24
C SER A 8 24.56 -10.34 13.09
N ARG A 9 25.71 -9.98 12.51
CA ARG A 9 27.01 -9.88 13.20
C ARG A 9 27.09 -8.64 14.09
N SER A 10 27.53 -8.78 15.35
CA SER A 10 27.60 -7.68 16.32
C SER A 10 28.45 -6.49 15.86
N ILE A 11 29.54 -6.75 15.13
CA ILE A 11 30.41 -5.71 14.55
C ILE A 11 29.65 -4.87 13.53
N ASN A 12 28.85 -5.50 12.67
CA ASN A 12 28.03 -4.82 11.66
C ASN A 12 26.89 -4.03 12.31
N LYS A 13 26.26 -4.57 13.37
CA LYS A 13 25.24 -3.84 14.14
C LYS A 13 25.79 -2.54 14.72
N LYS A 14 26.98 -2.58 15.33
CA LYS A 14 27.63 -1.38 15.89
C LYS A 14 27.91 -0.33 14.81
N LEU A 15 28.36 -0.75 13.63
CA LEU A 15 28.61 0.15 12.50
C LEU A 15 27.32 0.80 11.99
N VAL A 16 26.26 0.01 11.82
CA VAL A 16 24.95 0.50 11.35
C VAL A 16 24.31 1.41 12.39
N ALA A 17 24.37 1.06 13.68
CA ALA A 17 23.85 1.84 14.78
C ALA A 17 24.53 3.22 14.84
N LYS A 18 25.87 3.24 14.75
CA LYS A 18 26.66 4.49 14.70
C LYS A 18 26.34 5.34 13.47
N GLN A 19 26.19 4.73 12.29
CA GLN A 19 25.87 5.46 11.06
C GLN A 19 24.48 6.12 11.12
N ASN A 20 23.51 5.47 11.78
CA ASN A 20 22.13 5.97 11.88
C ASN A 20 21.86 6.73 13.18
N ASN A 21 22.88 6.97 14.00
CA ASN A 21 22.78 7.65 15.30
C ASN A 21 21.72 7.02 16.23
N VAL A 22 21.65 5.69 16.27
CA VAL A 22 20.77 4.91 17.16
C VAL A 22 21.60 4.02 18.06
N SER A 23 21.08 3.61 19.22
CA SER A 23 21.78 2.67 20.09
C SER A 23 21.77 1.25 19.49
N VAL A 24 22.75 0.44 19.87
CA VAL A 24 22.82 -0.97 19.44
C VAL A 24 21.61 -1.75 19.97
N GLU A 25 21.17 -1.47 21.20
CA GLU A 25 19.98 -2.06 21.80
C GLU A 25 18.70 -1.70 21.03
N THR A 26 18.55 -0.44 20.60
CA THR A 26 17.43 -0.03 19.75
C THR A 26 17.47 -0.76 18.41
N LEU A 27 18.64 -0.88 17.79
CA LEU A 27 18.80 -1.61 16.54
C LEU A 27 18.48 -3.10 16.71
N GLU A 28 18.97 -3.73 17.78
CA GLU A 28 18.73 -5.14 18.08
C GLU A 28 17.27 -5.43 18.39
N LYS A 29 16.61 -4.54 19.14
CA LYS A 29 15.16 -4.55 19.32
C LYS A 29 14.47 -4.58 17.97
N HIS A 30 14.73 -3.62 17.07
CA HIS A 30 14.05 -3.56 15.76
C HIS A 30 14.35 -4.73 14.82
N MET A 31 15.47 -5.43 15.04
CA MET A 31 15.89 -6.59 14.27
C MET A 31 15.40 -7.93 14.83
N SER A 32 14.92 -7.97 16.08
CA SER A 32 14.46 -9.20 16.69
C SER A 32 13.24 -9.76 15.92
N PRO A 33 13.19 -11.08 15.65
CA PRO A 33 11.98 -11.72 15.13
C PRO A 33 10.76 -11.41 16.00
N ASP A 34 10.97 -11.28 17.30
CA ASP A 34 9.95 -11.05 18.32
C ASP A 34 9.58 -9.57 18.49
N TYR A 35 10.33 -8.64 17.89
CA TYR A 35 9.88 -7.24 17.80
C TYR A 35 8.66 -7.10 16.88
N LYS A 36 8.52 -8.04 15.94
CA LYS A 36 7.26 -8.27 15.22
C LYS A 36 6.29 -9.19 15.96
N ALA A 37 6.59 -9.59 17.20
CA ALA A 37 5.69 -10.34 18.08
C ALA A 37 5.15 -9.46 19.22
N ASP A 38 4.80 -8.20 18.89
CA ASP A 38 3.79 -7.51 19.69
C ASP A 38 2.56 -8.44 19.71
N PRO A 39 2.06 -8.90 20.87
CA PRO A 39 0.88 -9.78 20.92
C PRO A 39 -0.35 -9.16 20.25
N LYS A 40 -0.32 -7.83 20.05
CA LYS A 40 -1.35 -7.07 19.37
C LYS A 40 -1.08 -6.87 17.88
N TYR A 41 0.07 -7.30 17.35
CA TYR A 41 0.37 -7.30 15.92
C TYR A 41 0.21 -8.71 15.34
N ARG A 42 -0.53 -8.82 14.24
CA ARG A 42 -0.66 -10.07 13.48
C ARG A 42 -0.36 -9.82 12.02
N PHE A 43 0.55 -10.63 11.49
CA PHE A 43 0.92 -10.62 10.09
C PHE A 43 0.34 -11.84 9.37
N TYR A 44 -0.24 -11.61 8.20
CA TYR A 44 -0.65 -12.67 7.29
C TYR A 44 -0.06 -12.41 5.92
N LYS A 45 0.51 -13.44 5.31
CA LYS A 45 1.06 -13.41 3.96
C LYS A 45 0.38 -14.46 3.10
N GLY A 46 -0.45 -14.01 2.17
CA GLY A 46 -0.99 -14.83 1.09
C GLY A 46 -0.18 -14.67 -0.19
N ASN A 47 -0.65 -15.32 -1.26
CA ASN A 47 0.00 -15.28 -2.58
C ASN A 47 -0.08 -13.89 -3.23
N HIS A 48 -1.25 -13.25 -3.18
CA HIS A 48 -1.51 -11.97 -3.88
C HIS A 48 -1.78 -10.80 -2.92
N MET A 49 -1.90 -11.09 -1.62
CA MET A 49 -2.23 -10.10 -0.61
C MET A 49 -1.52 -10.45 0.70
N GLU A 50 -0.99 -9.43 1.35
CA GLU A 50 -0.55 -9.50 2.73
C GLU A 50 -1.39 -8.55 3.59
N SER A 51 -1.51 -8.87 4.88
CA SER A 51 -2.22 -8.00 5.82
C SER A 51 -1.49 -7.86 7.14
N HIS A 52 -1.59 -6.66 7.70
CA HIS A 52 -0.94 -6.22 8.92
C HIS A 52 -2.02 -5.71 9.87
N LEU A 53 -2.36 -6.51 10.88
CA LEU A 53 -3.30 -6.14 11.93
C LEU A 53 -2.51 -5.60 13.12
N TYR A 54 -2.92 -4.46 13.66
CA TYR A 54 -2.45 -3.92 14.93
C TYR A 54 -3.66 -3.64 15.82
N GLU A 55 -3.70 -4.21 17.02
CA GLU A 55 -4.76 -4.03 18.02
C GLU A 55 -4.23 -3.24 19.23
N GLY A 56 -5.11 -2.70 20.07
CA GLY A 56 -4.76 -2.00 21.32
C GLY A 56 -3.69 -0.92 21.19
N ILE A 57 -3.75 -0.13 20.13
CA ILE A 57 -2.82 0.95 19.75
C ILE A 57 -3.49 2.32 19.89
N GLU A 58 -2.69 3.37 20.02
CA GLU A 58 -3.18 4.74 19.96
C GLU A 58 -3.25 5.28 18.52
N ALA A 59 -4.05 6.33 18.30
CA ALA A 59 -4.22 6.93 16.98
C ALA A 59 -2.95 7.60 16.44
N THR A 60 -2.06 8.06 17.33
CA THR A 60 -0.74 8.62 16.98
C THR A 60 0.18 7.55 16.40
N ASP A 61 0.28 6.40 17.08
CA ASP A 61 1.09 5.25 16.66
C ASP A 61 0.63 4.64 15.32
N PHE A 62 -0.64 4.83 14.95
CA PHE A 62 -1.19 4.33 13.70
C PHE A 62 -0.44 4.86 12.49
N TYR A 63 -0.21 6.16 12.40
CA TYR A 63 0.39 6.76 11.21
C TYR A 63 1.83 6.30 11.02
N ASP A 64 2.60 6.18 12.10
CA ASP A 64 3.99 5.72 12.05
C ASP A 64 4.06 4.26 11.64
N LYS A 65 3.18 3.41 12.17
CA LYS A 65 3.08 1.99 11.78
C LYS A 65 2.62 1.84 10.33
N LEU A 66 1.65 2.65 9.88
CA LEU A 66 1.20 2.68 8.50
C LEU A 66 2.35 3.08 7.57
N GLU A 67 3.04 4.19 7.85
CA GLU A 67 4.17 4.66 7.04
C GLU A 67 5.27 3.62 6.92
N ASN A 68 5.60 2.94 8.03
CA ASN A 68 6.60 1.88 8.06
C ASN A 68 6.19 0.70 7.16
N VAL A 69 4.95 0.21 7.30
CA VAL A 69 4.41 -0.89 6.49
C VAL A 69 4.39 -0.53 5.00
N LEU A 70 4.03 0.70 4.64
CA LEU A 70 4.01 1.16 3.25
C LEU A 70 5.42 1.38 2.68
N SER A 71 6.35 1.92 3.47
CA SER A 71 7.71 2.27 3.02
C SER A 71 8.63 1.07 2.85
N THR A 72 8.29 -0.06 3.47
CA THR A 72 9.05 -1.32 3.37
C THR A 72 8.72 -2.13 2.11
N GLN A 73 7.68 -1.74 1.37
CA GLN A 73 7.30 -2.39 0.13
C GLN A 73 8.31 -2.10 -1.00
N THR A 74 8.71 -3.13 -1.74
CA THR A 74 9.76 -3.04 -2.77
C THR A 74 9.24 -2.81 -4.19
N SER A 75 7.95 -3.02 -4.42
CA SER A 75 7.28 -2.91 -5.72
C SER A 75 6.06 -1.99 -5.63
N ALA A 76 5.43 -1.67 -6.75
CA ALA A 76 4.12 -1.01 -6.73
C ALA A 76 3.07 -1.96 -6.13
N PHE A 77 2.09 -1.41 -5.42
CA PHE A 77 1.03 -2.17 -4.75
C PHE A 77 -0.27 -1.35 -4.70
N MET A 78 -1.36 -2.00 -4.32
CA MET A 78 -2.56 -1.29 -3.87
C MET A 78 -2.72 -1.49 -2.36
N VAL A 79 -3.16 -0.46 -1.66
CA VAL A 79 -3.42 -0.50 -0.21
C VAL A 79 -4.88 -0.30 0.07
N ASP A 80 -5.40 -1.05 1.02
CA ASP A 80 -6.66 -0.75 1.69
C ASP A 80 -6.50 -0.84 3.21
N ILE A 81 -7.35 -0.15 3.97
CA ILE A 81 -7.21 -0.04 5.43
C ILE A 81 -8.57 -0.18 6.07
N ALA A 82 -8.68 -1.09 7.05
CA ALA A 82 -9.86 -1.22 7.90
C ALA A 82 -9.59 -0.74 9.33
N LEU A 83 -10.59 -0.16 9.98
CA LEU A 83 -10.52 0.34 11.35
C LEU A 83 -11.24 -0.58 12.34
N GLY A 84 -10.63 -0.82 13.49
CA GLY A 84 -11.27 -1.47 14.64
C GLY A 84 -11.46 -0.47 15.76
N TYR A 85 -12.62 -0.49 16.38
CA TYR A 85 -13.06 0.56 17.28
C TYR A 85 -13.89 0.01 18.43
N LYS A 86 -13.93 0.78 19.50
CA LYS A 86 -14.72 0.48 20.69
C LYS A 86 -15.81 1.54 20.84
N LEU A 87 -17.04 1.07 20.98
CA LEU A 87 -18.18 1.89 21.34
C LEU A 87 -18.49 1.74 22.84
N VAL A 88 -19.12 2.75 23.41
CA VAL A 88 -19.69 2.72 24.76
C VAL A 88 -21.11 3.25 24.71
N SER A 89 -22.01 2.66 25.51
CA SER A 89 -23.37 3.16 25.63
C SER A 89 -23.37 4.56 26.27
N LYS A 90 -24.34 5.38 25.88
CA LYS A 90 -24.57 6.71 26.47
C LYS A 90 -25.24 6.61 27.84
N THR A 91 -25.94 5.52 28.12
CA THR A 91 -26.71 5.32 29.37
C THR A 91 -26.01 4.38 30.35
N ASP A 92 -25.14 3.50 29.87
CA ASP A 92 -24.40 2.54 30.69
C ASP A 92 -22.91 2.54 30.28
N PRO A 93 -22.02 3.15 31.10
CA PRO A 93 -20.59 3.19 30.81
C PRO A 93 -19.90 1.83 30.74
N ASP A 94 -20.48 0.78 31.34
CA ASP A 94 -19.92 -0.57 31.39
C ASP A 94 -20.32 -1.40 30.15
N ASP A 95 -21.42 -1.03 29.47
CA ASP A 95 -21.77 -1.59 28.16
C ASP A 95 -20.85 -1.03 27.08
N SER A 96 -19.79 -1.80 26.80
CA SER A 96 -18.81 -1.47 25.78
C SER A 96 -18.67 -2.58 24.75
N ARG A 97 -18.63 -2.19 23.48
CA ARG A 97 -18.64 -3.13 22.34
C ARG A 97 -17.43 -2.89 21.45
N TYR A 98 -16.69 -3.95 21.17
CA TYR A 98 -15.56 -3.92 20.24
C TYR A 98 -16.00 -4.40 18.86
N PHE A 99 -15.57 -3.67 17.83
CA PHE A 99 -15.77 -3.99 16.43
C PHE A 99 -14.42 -4.26 15.79
N TYR A 100 -14.27 -5.46 15.22
CA TYR A 100 -13.04 -5.91 14.60
C TYR A 100 -12.83 -5.24 13.21
N PRO A 101 -11.59 -4.88 12.82
CA PRO A 101 -11.32 -4.29 11.52
C PRO A 101 -11.70 -5.21 10.36
N ASN A 102 -12.67 -4.79 9.55
CA ASN A 102 -13.13 -5.51 8.36
C ASN A 102 -13.42 -4.54 7.21
N LEU A 103 -12.85 -4.81 6.03
CA LEU A 103 -13.03 -3.99 4.82
C LEU A 103 -14.50 -3.82 4.42
N ALA A 104 -15.36 -4.80 4.70
CA ALA A 104 -16.77 -4.69 4.36
C ALA A 104 -17.49 -3.55 5.11
N ASN A 105 -17.05 -3.25 6.34
CA ASN A 105 -17.81 -2.40 7.27
C ASN A 105 -17.04 -1.19 7.80
N THR A 106 -15.72 -1.19 7.67
CA THR A 106 -14.83 -0.22 8.37
C THR A 106 -13.69 0.23 7.48
N SER A 107 -13.85 0.11 6.17
CA SER A 107 -12.83 0.55 5.22
C SER A 107 -12.69 2.06 5.26
N VAL A 108 -11.44 2.53 5.31
CA VAL A 108 -11.09 3.95 5.22
C VAL A 108 -11.36 4.45 3.80
N PHE A 109 -11.02 3.63 2.80
CA PHE A 109 -11.19 3.96 1.38
C PHE A 109 -12.40 3.23 0.79
N ASN A 110 -13.07 3.89 -0.15
CA ASN A 110 -14.15 3.23 -0.91
C ASN A 110 -13.61 2.14 -1.85
N LYS A 111 -12.34 2.26 -2.26
CA LYS A 111 -11.61 1.31 -3.12
C LYS A 111 -10.13 1.31 -2.75
N PRO A 112 -9.40 0.20 -2.95
CA PRO A 112 -7.96 0.16 -2.74
C PRO A 112 -7.22 1.25 -3.54
N VAL A 113 -6.27 1.92 -2.89
CA VAL A 113 -5.50 3.02 -3.47
C VAL A 113 -4.17 2.52 -4.02
N ALA A 114 -3.84 2.88 -5.26
CA ALA A 114 -2.57 2.48 -5.87
C ALA A 114 -1.40 3.33 -5.36
N ILE A 115 -0.34 2.66 -4.89
CA ILE A 115 0.93 3.27 -4.51
C ILE A 115 1.99 2.87 -5.55
N ASN A 116 2.49 3.87 -6.28
CA ASN A 116 3.53 3.66 -7.29
C ASN A 116 4.87 4.30 -6.89
N SER A 117 4.85 5.18 -5.88
CA SER A 117 6.01 5.95 -5.44
C SER A 117 5.95 6.30 -3.95
N LYS A 118 7.08 6.72 -3.38
CA LYS A 118 7.11 7.25 -2.00
C LYS A 118 6.31 8.54 -1.82
N ALA A 119 6.12 9.31 -2.90
CA ALA A 119 5.28 10.51 -2.85
C ALA A 119 3.80 10.14 -2.65
N ASP A 120 3.36 9.03 -3.27
CA ASP A 120 1.99 8.53 -3.09
C ASP A 120 1.74 8.10 -1.65
N ILE A 121 2.72 7.51 -0.96
CA ILE A 121 2.63 7.15 0.47
C ILE A 121 2.31 8.39 1.32
N ARG A 122 3.09 9.48 1.13
CA ARG A 122 2.87 10.73 1.86
C ARG A 122 1.49 11.33 1.56
N LYS A 123 1.07 11.29 0.29
CA LYS A 123 -0.24 11.77 -0.12
C LYS A 123 -1.36 10.99 0.57
N VAL A 124 -1.28 9.66 0.57
CA VAL A 124 -2.28 8.80 1.20
C VAL A 124 -2.35 9.02 2.71
N ILE A 125 -1.20 9.11 3.40
CA ILE A 125 -1.18 9.41 4.84
C ILE A 125 -1.80 10.79 5.13
N SER A 126 -1.45 11.80 4.34
CA SER A 126 -2.03 13.14 4.47
C SER A 126 -3.54 13.14 4.25
N GLU A 127 -4.01 12.36 3.27
CA GLU A 127 -5.43 12.22 2.98
C GLU A 127 -6.16 11.61 4.19
N ILE A 128 -5.67 10.50 4.73
CA ILE A 128 -6.24 9.85 5.92
C ILE A 128 -6.25 10.81 7.13
N ARG A 129 -5.18 11.60 7.33
CA ARG A 129 -5.12 12.59 8.42
C ARG A 129 -6.15 13.71 8.30
N SER A 130 -6.55 14.04 7.06
CA SER A 130 -7.57 15.06 6.81
C SER A 130 -9.01 14.51 6.91
N MET A 131 -9.18 13.18 6.99
CA MET A 131 -10.49 12.55 7.12
C MET A 131 -10.93 12.49 8.58
N GLU A 132 -12.22 12.72 8.81
CA GLU A 132 -12.87 12.35 10.06
C GLU A 132 -13.12 10.84 10.09
N LEU A 133 -12.18 10.08 10.66
CA LEU A 133 -12.24 8.61 10.66
C LEU A 133 -13.49 8.05 11.38
N ALA A 134 -14.09 8.83 12.28
CA ALA A 134 -15.33 8.47 12.96
C ALA A 134 -16.51 8.31 11.98
N ASP A 135 -16.51 9.03 10.85
CA ASP A 135 -17.54 8.96 9.82
C ASP A 135 -17.50 7.65 9.02
N LYS A 136 -16.39 6.91 9.10
CA LYS A 136 -16.23 5.60 8.45
C LYS A 136 -16.77 4.45 9.31
N LEU A 137 -17.23 4.75 10.53
CA LEU A 137 -17.63 3.74 11.51
C LEU A 137 -19.14 3.52 11.49
N ASN A 138 -19.55 2.26 11.65
CA ASN A 138 -20.95 1.90 11.77
C ASN A 138 -21.40 1.88 13.24
N TYR A 139 -22.56 2.47 13.52
CA TYR A 139 -23.13 2.48 14.87
C TYR A 139 -24.37 1.59 14.90
N PRO A 140 -24.47 0.63 15.84
CA PRO A 140 -25.61 -0.27 15.93
C PRO A 140 -26.91 0.48 16.30
N SER A 141 -26.80 1.57 17.05
CA SER A 141 -27.90 2.48 17.35
C SER A 141 -27.38 3.86 17.78
N SER A 142 -28.26 4.86 17.84
CA SER A 142 -27.96 6.21 18.33
C SER A 142 -27.62 6.27 19.83
N GLY A 143 -27.86 5.17 20.56
CA GLY A 143 -27.54 5.03 21.98
C GLY A 143 -26.05 4.83 22.28
N TYR A 144 -25.22 4.57 21.26
CA TYR A 144 -23.78 4.39 21.43
C TYR A 144 -23.01 5.63 20.98
N LYS A 145 -21.84 5.84 21.59
CA LYS A 145 -20.83 6.82 21.16
C LYS A 145 -19.47 6.14 20.98
N LEU A 146 -18.64 6.71 20.12
CA LEU A 146 -17.27 6.25 19.94
C LEU A 146 -16.46 6.48 21.23
N LYS A 147 -15.82 5.42 21.73
CA LYS A 147 -14.85 5.52 22.82
C LYS A 147 -13.46 5.77 22.28
N ALA A 148 -13.00 4.93 21.35
CA ALA A 148 -11.72 5.06 20.68
C ALA A 148 -11.65 4.17 19.43
N ILE A 149 -10.82 4.59 18.47
CA ILE A 149 -10.26 3.68 17.45
C ILE A 149 -9.09 2.96 18.13
N THR A 150 -9.13 1.64 18.15
CA THR A 150 -8.21 0.81 18.96
C THR A 150 -7.43 -0.19 18.14
N ALA A 151 -7.79 -0.38 16.87
CA ALA A 151 -7.10 -1.29 15.98
C ALA A 151 -7.15 -0.77 14.54
N PHE A 152 -6.21 -1.22 13.72
CA PHE A 152 -6.30 -1.08 12.27
C PHE A 152 -5.76 -2.34 11.60
N LYS A 153 -6.26 -2.62 10.41
CA LYS A 153 -5.75 -3.69 9.55
C LYS A 153 -5.43 -3.14 8.18
N ILE A 154 -4.16 -3.19 7.80
CA ILE A 154 -3.67 -2.78 6.49
C ILE A 154 -3.70 -3.99 5.58
N PHE A 155 -4.23 -3.84 4.38
CA PHE A 155 -4.24 -4.84 3.32
C PHE A 155 -3.38 -4.32 2.18
N ILE A 156 -2.39 -5.11 1.76
CA ILE A 156 -1.49 -4.77 0.67
C ILE A 156 -1.68 -5.81 -0.42
N TYR A 157 -2.17 -5.36 -1.57
CA TYR A 157 -2.34 -6.16 -2.76
C TYR A 157 -1.11 -5.99 -3.63
N ARG A 158 -0.38 -7.08 -3.83
CA ARG A 158 0.82 -7.06 -4.65
C ARG A 158 0.43 -6.89 -6.09
N ARG A 159 1.06 -5.92 -6.76
CA ARG A 159 1.02 -5.83 -8.22
C ARG A 159 2.27 -6.53 -8.72
N ASP A 160 2.21 -7.86 -8.79
CA ASP A 160 3.35 -8.70 -9.21
C ASP A 160 3.75 -8.50 -10.68
N HIS A 161 3.12 -7.54 -11.37
CA HIS A 161 3.35 -7.26 -12.78
C HIS A 161 3.49 -5.75 -12.99
N ALA A 162 4.65 -5.33 -13.47
CA ALA A 162 4.76 -4.05 -14.17
C ALA A 162 3.87 -4.13 -15.41
N LEU A 163 2.71 -3.48 -15.39
CA LEU A 163 1.81 -3.45 -16.53
C LEU A 163 2.48 -2.68 -17.66
N GLY A 164 2.85 -3.40 -18.72
CA GLY A 164 3.27 -2.79 -19.98
C GLY A 164 4.76 -2.47 -20.13
N ASP A 165 5.59 -2.72 -19.12
CA ASP A 165 7.06 -2.57 -19.18
C ASP A 165 7.77 -3.86 -18.72
N SER A 166 7.17 -5.01 -19.02
CA SER A 166 7.74 -6.29 -18.60
C SER A 166 9.09 -6.55 -19.28
N LYS A 167 10.11 -6.89 -18.48
CA LYS A 167 11.41 -7.43 -18.96
C LYS A 167 11.29 -8.83 -19.58
N THR A 168 10.07 -9.34 -19.75
CA THR A 168 9.81 -10.68 -20.27
C THR A 168 10.40 -10.80 -21.67
N VAL A 169 11.25 -11.82 -21.87
CA VAL A 169 11.84 -12.12 -23.17
C VAL A 169 10.73 -12.61 -24.10
N ILE A 170 10.31 -11.74 -25.01
CA ILE A 170 9.35 -12.10 -26.06
C ILE A 170 10.10 -12.98 -27.07
N PRO A 171 9.57 -14.17 -27.46
CA PRO A 171 10.18 -14.99 -28.49
C PRO A 171 10.44 -14.19 -29.77
N LYS A 172 11.60 -14.40 -30.39
CA LYS A 172 12.05 -13.66 -31.57
C LYS A 172 11.00 -13.61 -32.69
N ILE A 173 10.29 -14.73 -32.91
CA ILE A 173 9.23 -14.85 -33.91
C ILE A 173 8.04 -13.90 -33.69
N ILE A 174 7.72 -13.59 -32.43
CA ILE A 174 6.64 -12.65 -32.08
C ILE A 174 7.20 -11.22 -32.14
N HIS A 175 8.41 -11.01 -31.64
CA HIS A 175 9.07 -9.70 -31.63
C HIS A 175 9.30 -9.14 -33.04
N GLU A 176 9.66 -9.99 -34.00
CA GLU A 176 9.95 -9.60 -35.39
C GLU A 176 8.70 -9.61 -36.30
N ASN A 177 7.55 -10.01 -35.77
CA ASN A 177 6.32 -10.01 -36.55
C ASN A 177 5.84 -8.58 -36.82
N LYS A 178 5.86 -8.17 -38.10
CA LYS A 178 5.40 -6.84 -38.55
C LYS A 178 3.95 -6.48 -38.19
N HIS A 179 3.11 -7.49 -37.90
CA HIS A 179 1.72 -7.30 -37.50
C HIS A 179 1.56 -7.10 -35.99
N VAL A 180 2.60 -7.36 -35.20
CA VAL A 180 2.62 -7.17 -33.76
C VAL A 180 3.31 -5.86 -33.44
N ILE A 181 2.64 -5.00 -32.69
CA ILE A 181 3.18 -3.69 -32.32
C ILE A 181 3.53 -3.70 -30.84
N ASN A 182 4.80 -3.49 -30.57
CA ASN A 182 5.30 -3.38 -29.21
C ASN A 182 5.51 -1.91 -28.84
N PHE A 183 4.70 -1.41 -27.91
CA PHE A 183 4.89 -0.07 -27.35
C PHE A 183 5.95 -0.12 -26.25
N ILE A 184 7.07 0.55 -26.47
CA ILE A 184 8.16 0.61 -25.50
C ILE A 184 7.85 1.72 -24.48
N LYS A 185 8.02 1.45 -23.17
CA LYS A 185 7.85 2.42 -22.07
C LYS A 185 6.43 2.98 -22.00
N THR A 186 5.48 2.12 -21.66
CA THR A 186 4.07 2.49 -21.60
C THR A 186 3.67 3.17 -20.29
N ASN A 187 4.55 3.21 -19.27
CA ASN A 187 4.32 3.87 -17.99
C ASN A 187 2.99 3.44 -17.34
N ASN A 188 2.72 2.13 -17.29
CA ASN A 188 1.47 1.54 -16.79
C ASN A 188 0.20 1.89 -17.58
N LYS A 189 0.32 2.39 -18.82
CA LYS A 189 -0.81 2.75 -19.70
C LYS A 189 -0.87 1.88 -20.97
N CYS A 190 -0.40 0.64 -20.92
CA CYS A 190 -0.33 -0.24 -22.09
C CYS A 190 -1.69 -0.46 -22.77
N VAL A 191 -2.76 -0.64 -22.00
CA VAL A 191 -4.12 -0.80 -22.55
C VAL A 191 -4.55 0.46 -23.30
N PHE A 192 -4.24 1.64 -22.77
CA PHE A 192 -4.55 2.91 -23.43
C PHE A 192 -3.70 3.15 -24.69
N HIS A 193 -2.48 2.61 -24.77
CA HIS A 193 -1.72 2.57 -26.02
C HIS A 193 -2.41 1.70 -27.08
N CYS A 194 -2.91 0.52 -26.70
CA CYS A 194 -3.68 -0.34 -27.60
C CYS A 194 -4.98 0.34 -28.07
N ILE A 195 -5.76 0.91 -27.14
CA ILE A 195 -7.00 1.63 -27.46
C ILE A 195 -6.70 2.77 -28.42
N ALA A 196 -5.77 3.66 -28.06
CA ALA A 196 -5.37 4.78 -28.89
C ALA A 196 -4.90 4.32 -30.27
N TRP A 197 -4.21 3.18 -30.37
CA TRP A 197 -3.68 2.67 -31.63
C TRP A 197 -4.79 2.16 -32.54
N HIS A 198 -5.79 1.50 -31.98
CA HIS A 198 -6.94 1.02 -32.73
C HIS A 198 -7.89 2.15 -33.12
N THR A 199 -8.11 3.14 -32.25
CA THR A 199 -9.06 4.23 -32.51
C THR A 199 -8.48 5.34 -33.38
N PHE A 200 -7.16 5.59 -33.33
CA PHE A 200 -6.54 6.59 -34.18
C PHE A 200 -6.64 6.16 -35.65
N GLN A 201 -7.20 6.97 -36.54
CA GLN A 201 -7.32 6.65 -37.97
C GLN A 201 -6.41 7.58 -38.78
N SER A 202 -5.10 7.38 -38.69
CA SER A 202 -4.13 8.08 -39.53
C SER A 202 -3.43 7.11 -40.47
N ALA A 203 -3.26 7.52 -41.73
CA ALA A 203 -2.45 6.79 -42.71
C ALA A 203 -0.96 6.72 -42.31
N LYS A 204 -0.50 7.61 -41.41
CA LYS A 204 0.87 7.64 -40.88
C LYS A 204 0.88 7.31 -39.39
N LYS A 205 0.35 6.14 -39.05
CA LYS A 205 0.39 5.56 -37.71
C LYS A 205 1.83 5.24 -37.30
N ASP A 206 2.38 6.01 -36.36
CA ASP A 206 3.71 5.78 -35.77
C ASP A 206 3.56 5.45 -34.28
N PRO A 207 3.96 4.24 -33.82
CA PRO A 207 3.87 3.84 -32.42
C PRO A 207 4.62 4.78 -31.47
N ARG A 208 5.65 5.49 -31.96
CA ARG A 208 6.46 6.43 -31.16
C ARG A 208 5.77 7.77 -30.93
N ARG A 209 4.72 8.10 -31.69
CA ARG A 209 4.04 9.41 -31.66
C ARG A 209 2.64 9.37 -31.06
N ILE A 210 2.21 8.23 -30.52
CA ILE A 210 0.83 8.01 -30.05
C ILE A 210 0.51 8.65 -28.68
N GLN A 211 1.48 9.27 -28.01
CA GLN A 211 1.33 9.73 -26.62
C GLN A 211 0.18 10.72 -26.40
N ALA A 212 -0.10 11.60 -27.37
CA ALA A 212 -1.22 12.55 -27.26
C ALA A 212 -2.57 11.81 -27.22
N GLN A 213 -2.75 10.82 -28.08
CA GLN A 213 -3.95 10.01 -28.19
C GLN A 213 -4.10 9.09 -26.97
N VAL A 214 -2.98 8.58 -26.42
CA VAL A 214 -2.99 7.83 -25.16
C VAL A 214 -3.52 8.69 -24.01
N LYS A 215 -3.10 9.97 -23.93
CA LYS A 215 -3.60 10.89 -22.92
C LYS A 215 -5.09 11.15 -23.08
N GLU A 216 -5.57 11.26 -24.32
CA GLU A 216 -7.00 11.44 -24.61
C GLU A 216 -7.82 10.21 -24.23
N ALA A 217 -7.38 9.01 -24.64
CA ALA A 217 -8.01 7.75 -24.27
C ALA A 217 -8.03 7.54 -22.75
N PHE A 218 -6.95 7.90 -22.06
CA PHE A 218 -6.86 7.83 -20.60
C PHE A 218 -7.80 8.80 -19.87
N LYS A 219 -8.13 9.95 -20.48
CA LYS A 219 -9.11 10.88 -19.86
C LYS A 219 -10.55 10.42 -20.06
N ARG A 220 -10.81 9.62 -21.09
CA ARG A 220 -12.16 9.17 -21.47
C ARG A 220 -12.69 8.04 -20.58
N TYR A 221 -11.81 7.27 -19.94
CA TYR A 221 -12.13 6.12 -19.09
C TYR A 221 -11.48 6.26 -17.72
#